data_AF-T1K5G9-F1
#
_entry.id   AF-T1K5G9-F1
#
_cell.length_a   1.000
_cell.length_b   1.000
_cell.length_c   1.000
_cell.angle_alpha   90.00
_cell.angle_beta   90.00
_cell.angle_gamma   90.00
#
_symmetry.space_group_name_H-M   'P 1'
#
loop_
_entity.id
_entity.type
_entity.pdbx_description
1 polymer ?
#
loop_
_entity_poly.entity_id
_entity_poly.type
_entity_poly.pdbx_seq_one_letter_code
_entity_poly.pdbx_strand_id
1 'polypeptide(L)'
;MDEKIAWAEYKIPSQIFTGETVEHWIPLDGKQGDGKEGTICLILSFAPISRLIGQQPRLAYVNFNQQPQMVMPVNQQIVQQQQPPVQVTITEEEVDQIQEMFPNVDREVIKSILEDQNGNKERTINALILVNSE
;
A
#
# COMPACT_ATOMS: atom_id res chain seq x y z
N MET A 1 8.10 -34.62 -23.38
CA MET A 1 9.04 -33.70 -22.72
C MET A 1 8.80 -32.36 -23.39
N ASP A 2 8.29 -31.36 -22.69
CA ASP A 2 8.09 -30.04 -23.29
C ASP A 2 9.44 -29.36 -23.50
N GLU A 3 9.69 -28.94 -24.73
CA GLU A 3 10.93 -28.29 -25.11
C GLU A 3 10.87 -26.80 -24.75
N LYS A 4 11.94 -26.27 -24.15
CA LYS A 4 12.07 -24.84 -23.84
C LYS A 4 12.36 -24.07 -25.13
N ILE A 5 11.31 -23.54 -25.76
CA ILE A 5 11.39 -22.90 -27.09
C ILE A 5 11.66 -21.39 -27.04
N ALA A 6 11.26 -20.69 -25.98
CA ALA A 6 11.48 -19.26 -25.78
C ALA A 6 11.52 -18.94 -24.27
N TRP A 7 12.45 -18.09 -23.82
CA TRP A 7 12.62 -17.79 -22.40
C TRP A 7 13.36 -16.49 -22.13
N ALA A 8 13.22 -15.98 -20.92
CA ALA A 8 14.05 -14.89 -20.40
C ALA A 8 14.23 -15.06 -18.89
N GLU A 9 15.30 -14.50 -18.34
CA GLU A 9 15.45 -14.32 -16.89
C GLU A 9 15.04 -12.89 -16.54
N TYR A 10 14.10 -12.75 -15.60
CA TYR A 10 13.60 -11.45 -15.18
C TYR A 10 13.92 -11.19 -13.71
N LYS A 11 14.73 -10.17 -13.45
CA LYS A 11 14.99 -9.69 -12.09
C LYS A 11 13.83 -8.81 -11.64
N ILE A 12 13.19 -9.21 -10.54
CA ILE A 12 12.10 -8.46 -9.94
C ILE A 12 12.61 -7.07 -9.51
N PRO A 13 12.07 -5.96 -10.07
CA PRO A 13 12.48 -4.62 -9.70
C PRO A 13 12.11 -4.30 -8.27
N SER A 14 12.99 -3.64 -7.51
CA SER A 14 12.73 -3.31 -6.11
C SER A 14 11.53 -2.36 -5.91
N GLN A 15 11.22 -1.56 -6.94
CA GLN A 15 10.12 -0.61 -7.01
C GLN A 15 8.76 -1.27 -6.75
N ILE A 16 8.57 -2.53 -7.15
CA ILE A 16 7.28 -3.17 -6.90
C ILE A 16 7.03 -3.36 -5.41
N PHE A 17 8.09 -3.51 -4.60
CA PHE A 17 7.97 -3.67 -3.16
C PHE A 17 7.60 -2.37 -2.44
N THR A 18 7.70 -1.21 -3.11
CA THR A 18 7.17 0.07 -2.61
C THR A 18 5.72 0.29 -3.04
N GLY A 19 5.07 -0.72 -3.64
CA GLY A 19 3.70 -0.66 -4.13
C GLY A 19 3.55 -0.04 -5.52
N GLU A 20 4.63 0.13 -6.26
CA GLU A 20 4.56 0.59 -7.66
C GLU A 20 4.20 -0.58 -8.59
N THR A 21 3.44 -0.28 -9.64
CA THR A 21 3.21 -1.22 -10.75
C THR A 21 4.21 -0.91 -11.85
N VAL A 22 4.92 -1.92 -12.33
CA VAL A 22 5.92 -1.77 -13.39
C VAL A 22 5.46 -2.51 -14.65
N GLU A 23 5.68 -1.88 -15.80
CA GLU A 23 5.51 -2.48 -17.12
C GLU A 23 6.89 -2.66 -17.77
N HIS A 24 7.20 -3.87 -18.23
CA HIS A 24 8.44 -4.14 -18.95
C HIS A 24 8.22 -5.00 -20.19
N TRP A 25 8.84 -4.58 -21.29
CA TRP A 25 8.94 -5.34 -22.52
C TRP A 25 10.21 -6.21 -22.48
N ILE A 26 10.03 -7.52 -22.34
CA ILE A 26 11.11 -8.48 -22.13
C ILE A 26 11.34 -9.27 -23.43
N PRO A 27 12.50 -9.11 -24.09
CA PRO A 27 12.85 -9.93 -25.25
C PRO A 27 13.12 -11.37 -24.81
N LEU A 28 12.73 -12.33 -25.64
CA LEU A 28 12.90 -13.75 -25.38
C LEU A 28 14.09 -14.33 -26.15
N ASP A 29 14.85 -15.17 -25.48
CA ASP A 29 15.94 -15.97 -26.02
C ASP A 29 15.44 -17.37 -26.37
N GLY A 30 16.11 -18.04 -27.33
CA GLY A 30 15.78 -19.40 -27.70
C GLY A 30 16.66 -19.95 -28.82
N LYS A 31 16.06 -20.75 -29.70
CA LYS A 31 16.81 -21.45 -30.77
C LYS A 31 17.27 -20.51 -31.87
N GLN A 32 16.58 -19.40 -32.08
CA GLN A 32 16.93 -18.37 -33.08
C GLN A 32 18.06 -17.44 -32.59
N GLY A 33 18.46 -17.56 -31.31
CA GLY A 33 19.47 -16.73 -30.66
C GLY A 33 18.85 -15.71 -29.69
N ASP A 34 19.72 -14.89 -29.11
CA ASP A 34 19.35 -13.97 -28.03
C ASP A 34 18.44 -12.84 -28.53
N GLY A 35 17.32 -12.63 -27.84
CA GLY A 35 16.30 -11.65 -28.16
C GLY A 35 15.60 -11.85 -29.50
N LYS A 36 15.63 -13.08 -30.05
CA LYS A 36 15.05 -13.40 -31.37
C LYS A 36 13.71 -14.12 -31.31
N GLU A 37 13.26 -14.56 -30.13
CA GLU A 37 11.98 -15.30 -29.99
C GLU A 37 10.78 -14.38 -29.68
N GLY A 38 10.88 -13.10 -30.02
CA GLY A 38 9.84 -12.09 -29.78
C GLY A 38 10.00 -11.37 -28.45
N THR A 39 8.92 -10.70 -28.02
CA THR A 39 8.91 -9.87 -26.81
C THR A 39 7.59 -10.03 -26.10
N ILE A 40 7.63 -10.14 -24.77
CA ILE A 40 6.44 -10.17 -23.92
C ILE A 40 6.35 -8.88 -23.14
N CYS A 41 5.13 -8.36 -22.96
CA CYS A 41 4.87 -7.30 -22.01
C CYS A 41 4.50 -7.93 -20.66
N LEU A 42 5.28 -7.63 -19.62
CA LEU A 42 5.04 -8.06 -18.25
C LEU A 42 4.64 -6.85 -17.40
N ILE A 43 3.41 -6.86 -16.90
CA ILE A 43 2.89 -5.89 -15.93
C ILE A 43 2.90 -6.56 -14.56
N LEU A 44 3.61 -5.99 -13.60
CA LEU A 44 3.85 -6.60 -12.28
C LEU A 44 3.63 -5.60 -11.14
N SER A 45 2.88 -6.02 -10.12
CA SER A 45 2.68 -5.30 -8.87
C SER A 45 2.82 -6.25 -7.68
N PHE A 46 3.09 -5.70 -6.49
CA PHE A 46 3.26 -6.49 -5.26
C PHE A 46 2.44 -5.89 -4.11
N ALA A 47 1.62 -6.72 -3.48
CA ALA A 47 0.82 -6.37 -2.30
C ALA A 47 1.12 -7.37 -1.15
N PRO A 48 1.80 -6.94 -0.07
CA PRO A 48 2.07 -7.82 1.05
C PRO A 48 0.79 -8.14 1.83
N ILE A 49 0.50 -9.42 2.04
CA ILE A 49 -0.62 -9.84 2.89
C ILE A 49 -0.17 -9.79 4.34
N SER A 50 -0.65 -8.81 5.10
CA SER A 50 -0.52 -8.77 6.56
C SER A 50 -1.25 -9.95 7.18
N ARG A 51 -0.53 -11.02 7.52
CA ARG A 51 -1.05 -12.03 8.42
C ARG A 51 -1.18 -11.36 9.79
N LEU A 52 -2.41 -11.13 10.25
CA LEU A 52 -2.71 -10.78 11.64
C LEU A 52 -2.26 -11.93 12.55
N ILE A 53 -0.96 -11.98 12.85
CA ILE A 53 -0.41 -12.86 13.87
C ILE A 53 -0.71 -12.18 15.21
N GLY A 54 -1.71 -12.68 15.93
CA GLY A 54 -1.85 -12.43 17.36
C GLY A 54 -2.93 -11.43 17.79
N GLN A 55 -4.17 -11.58 17.33
CA GLN A 55 -5.29 -11.26 18.22
C GLN A 55 -5.64 -12.53 18.99
N GLN A 56 -4.89 -12.80 20.07
CA GLN A 56 -5.44 -13.66 21.11
C GLN A 56 -6.48 -12.84 21.88
N PRO A 57 -7.72 -13.34 22.02
CA PRO A 57 -8.73 -12.64 22.81
C PRO A 57 -8.24 -12.58 24.26
N ARG A 58 -7.94 -11.38 24.76
CA ARG A 58 -7.71 -11.19 26.20
C ARG A 58 -9.06 -11.28 26.89
N LEU A 59 -9.26 -12.37 27.65
CA LEU A 59 -10.37 -12.49 28.58
C LEU A 59 -10.19 -11.42 29.66
N ALA A 60 -11.09 -10.43 29.69
CA ALA A 60 -11.14 -9.42 30.75
C ALA A 60 -11.68 -10.07 32.03
N TYR A 61 -10.80 -10.31 33.01
CA TYR A 61 -11.23 -10.62 34.37
C TYR A 61 -11.66 -9.31 35.04
N VAL A 62 -12.97 -9.09 35.16
CA VAL A 62 -13.53 -8.00 35.97
C VAL A 62 -13.34 -8.37 37.44
N ASN A 63 -12.44 -7.65 38.12
CA ASN A 63 -12.24 -7.76 39.56
C ASN A 63 -13.24 -6.84 40.28
N PHE A 64 -14.21 -7.41 40.99
CA PHE A 64 -15.32 -6.68 41.63
C PHE A 64 -14.99 -6.04 42.99
N ASN A 65 -13.75 -6.13 43.49
CA ASN A 65 -13.44 -5.82 44.90
C ASN A 65 -12.40 -4.72 45.13
N GLN A 66 -12.46 -3.59 44.41
CA GLN A 66 -11.62 -2.43 44.78
C GLN A 66 -12.45 -1.16 44.98
N GLN A 67 -12.39 -0.67 46.22
CA GLN A 67 -12.84 0.67 46.62
C GLN A 67 -12.08 1.74 45.81
N PRO A 68 -12.67 2.92 45.56
CA PRO A 68 -12.03 3.95 44.75
C PRO A 68 -10.81 4.52 45.48
N GLN A 69 -9.61 4.08 45.10
CA GLN A 69 -8.36 4.74 45.49
C GLN A 69 -8.03 5.81 44.47
N MET A 70 -7.98 7.06 44.94
CA MET A 70 -7.41 8.18 44.20
C MET A 70 -5.92 7.91 43.93
N VAL A 71 -5.57 7.71 42.66
CA VAL A 71 -4.18 7.60 42.22
C VAL A 71 -3.62 8.99 41.96
N MET A 72 -2.69 9.42 42.82
CA MET A 72 -1.78 10.53 42.53
C MET A 72 -0.78 10.09 41.44
N PRO A 73 -0.40 10.95 40.49
CA PRO A 73 0.60 10.57 39.49
C PRO A 73 1.98 10.56 40.13
N VAL A 74 2.55 9.35 40.32
CA VAL A 74 3.99 9.22 40.56
C VAL A 74 4.70 9.33 39.21
N ASN A 75 5.45 10.42 39.07
CA ASN A 75 6.27 10.70 37.92
C ASN A 75 7.55 9.87 38.02
N GLN A 76 7.67 8.81 37.20
CA GLN A 76 8.94 8.24 36.72
C GLN A 76 8.66 6.96 35.93
N GLN A 77 8.74 7.07 34.60
CA GLN A 77 9.40 6.09 33.72
C GLN A 77 9.35 6.66 32.30
N ILE A 78 10.53 6.74 31.71
CA ILE A 78 10.81 6.99 30.28
C ILE A 78 9.77 6.32 29.39
N VAL A 79 8.78 7.11 28.99
CA VAL A 79 7.86 6.80 27.90
C VAL A 79 8.69 6.80 26.62
N GLN A 80 9.08 5.60 26.17
CA GLN A 80 9.29 5.41 24.74
C GLN A 80 7.91 5.64 24.13
N GLN A 81 7.71 6.84 23.60
CA GLN A 81 6.56 7.19 22.76
C GLN A 81 6.63 6.22 21.57
N GLN A 82 6.01 5.06 21.71
CA GLN A 82 5.40 4.40 20.58
C GLN A 82 4.38 5.41 20.09
N GLN A 83 4.79 6.16 19.06
CA GLN A 83 3.84 6.88 18.25
C GLN A 83 2.75 5.86 17.93
N PRO A 84 1.47 6.14 18.26
CA PRO A 84 0.39 5.32 17.75
C PRO A 84 0.64 5.19 16.24
N PRO A 85 0.48 3.99 15.64
CA PRO A 85 0.45 3.91 14.20
C PRO A 85 -0.60 4.93 13.79
N VAL A 86 -0.15 5.96 13.06
CA VAL A 86 -1.06 6.93 12.46
C VAL A 86 -1.96 6.05 11.61
N GLN A 87 -3.17 5.80 12.11
CA GLN A 87 -4.23 5.29 11.28
C GLN A 87 -4.27 6.32 10.17
N VAL A 88 -3.91 5.90 8.96
CA VAL A 88 -4.19 6.70 7.78
C VAL A 88 -5.71 6.64 7.66
N THR A 89 -6.36 7.42 8.51
CA THR A 89 -7.78 7.69 8.46
C THR A 89 -7.87 8.56 7.23
N ILE A 90 -8.34 7.97 6.14
CA ILE A 90 -8.81 8.71 4.98
C ILE A 90 -9.78 9.75 5.55
N THR A 91 -9.29 10.97 5.69
CA THR A 91 -10.05 12.03 6.35
C THR A 91 -10.85 12.74 5.28
N GLU A 92 -12.11 13.07 5.59
CA GLU A 92 -13.00 13.73 4.62
C GLU A 92 -12.41 15.07 4.13
N GLU A 93 -11.55 15.69 4.96
CA GLU A 93 -10.74 16.86 4.65
C GLU A 93 -9.74 16.63 3.50
N GLU A 94 -9.16 15.44 3.38
CA GLU A 94 -8.24 15.11 2.28
C GLU A 94 -9.00 15.00 0.95
N VAL A 95 -10.20 14.43 0.98
CA VAL A 95 -11.09 14.34 -0.18
C VAL A 95 -11.52 15.74 -0.63
N ASP A 96 -11.85 16.63 0.31
CA ASP A 96 -12.25 18.00 -0.01
C ASP A 96 -11.08 18.83 -0.56
N GLN A 97 -9.88 18.68 -0.01
CA GLN A 97 -8.69 19.35 -0.55
C GLN A 97 -8.35 18.87 -1.96
N ILE A 98 -8.50 17.58 -2.26
CA ILE A 98 -8.29 17.04 -3.60
C ILE A 98 -9.40 17.52 -4.56
N GLN A 99 -10.64 17.61 -4.09
CA GLN A 99 -11.76 18.18 -4.86
C GLN A 99 -11.52 19.65 -5.22
N GLU A 100 -10.89 20.43 -4.32
CA GLU A 100 -10.53 21.83 -4.58
C GLU A 100 -9.42 21.94 -5.64
N MET A 101 -8.46 21.01 -5.67
CA MET A 101 -7.42 20.95 -6.70
C MET A 101 -7.94 20.44 -8.05
N PHE A 102 -8.94 19.55 -8.05
CA PHE A 102 -9.53 18.95 -9.24
C PHE A 102 -11.07 19.10 -9.25
N PRO A 103 -11.59 20.32 -9.49
CA PRO A 103 -13.03 20.59 -9.42
C PRO A 103 -13.85 19.83 -10.48
N ASN A 104 -13.20 19.33 -11.53
CA ASN A 104 -13.83 18.57 -12.62
C ASN A 104 -13.86 17.06 -12.38
N VAL A 105 -13.26 16.57 -11.28
CA VAL A 105 -13.21 15.14 -10.95
C VAL A 105 -14.28 14.83 -9.91
N ASP A 106 -15.03 13.75 -10.13
CA ASP A 106 -16.09 13.33 -9.22
C ASP A 106 -15.53 12.84 -7.87
N ARG A 107 -16.23 13.20 -6.77
CA ARG A 107 -15.83 12.87 -5.40
C ARG A 107 -15.73 11.36 -5.15
N GLU A 108 -16.54 10.56 -5.86
CA GLU A 108 -16.50 9.09 -5.79
C GLU A 108 -15.23 8.52 -6.44
N VAL A 109 -14.76 9.14 -7.52
CA VAL A 109 -13.49 8.76 -8.18
C VAL A 109 -12.31 9.11 -7.27
N ILE A 110 -12.34 10.28 -6.63
CA ILE A 110 -11.31 10.69 -5.66
C ILE A 110 -11.26 9.70 -4.50
N LYS A 111 -12.41 9.33 -3.91
CA LYS A 111 -12.48 8.35 -2.82
C LYS A 111 -11.96 6.99 -3.25
N SER A 112 -12.35 6.50 -4.42
CA SER A 112 -11.91 5.21 -4.95
C SER A 112 -10.39 5.16 -5.14
N ILE A 113 -9.78 6.22 -5.70
CA ILE A 113 -8.33 6.28 -5.88
C ILE A 113 -7.62 6.44 -4.54
N LEU A 114 -8.19 7.19 -3.60
CA LEU A 114 -7.59 7.38 -2.28
C LEU A 114 -7.65 6.09 -1.43
N GLU A 115 -8.73 5.31 -1.54
CA GLU A 115 -8.85 3.97 -0.95
C GLU A 115 -7.84 3.00 -1.57
N ASP A 116 -7.70 3.02 -2.89
CA ASP A 116 -6.72 2.21 -3.63
C ASP A 116 -5.27 2.56 -3.23
N GLN A 117 -5.00 3.83 -2.97
CA GLN A 117 -3.69 4.34 -2.52
C GLN A 117 -3.52 4.32 -0.99
N ASN A 118 -4.40 3.63 -0.26
CA ASN A 118 -4.31 3.45 1.20
C ASN A 118 -4.24 4.78 1.98
N GLY A 119 -5.02 5.76 1.53
CA GLY A 119 -5.09 7.12 2.07
C GLY A 119 -3.86 7.99 1.78
N ASN A 120 -3.01 7.59 0.83
CA ASN A 120 -1.86 8.40 0.44
C ASN A 120 -2.27 9.53 -0.53
N LYS A 121 -2.51 10.72 0.03
CA LYS A 121 -2.91 11.93 -0.70
C LYS A 121 -1.96 12.27 -1.85
N GLU A 122 -0.64 12.19 -1.65
CA GLU A 122 0.35 12.55 -2.67
C GLU A 122 0.30 11.63 -3.89
N ARG A 123 0.08 10.33 -3.66
CA ARG A 123 -0.10 9.35 -4.75
C ARG A 123 -1.41 9.59 -5.49
N THR A 124 -2.50 9.88 -4.77
CA THR A 124 -3.78 10.22 -5.39
C THR A 124 -3.69 11.49 -6.24
N ILE A 125 -2.99 12.53 -5.77
CA ILE A 125 -2.75 13.74 -6.56
C ILE A 125 -1.97 13.41 -7.84
N ASN A 126 -0.87 12.68 -7.74
CA ASN A 126 -0.07 12.33 -8.91
C ASN A 126 -0.86 11.49 -9.92
N ALA A 127 -1.70 10.56 -9.46
CA ALA A 127 -2.60 9.79 -10.31
C ALA A 127 -3.65 10.67 -10.99
N LEU A 128 -4.25 11.63 -10.27
CA LEU A 128 -5.25 12.55 -10.82
C LEU A 128 -4.66 13.58 -11.79
N ILE A 129 -3.42 14.03 -11.58
CA ILE A 129 -2.68 14.84 -12.55
C ILE A 129 -2.52 14.04 -13.83
N LEU A 130 -2.05 12.79 -13.75
CA LEU A 130 -1.84 11.95 -14.92
C LEU A 130 -3.13 11.77 -15.72
N VAL A 131 -4.24 11.46 -15.04
CA VAL A 131 -5.55 11.24 -15.68
C VAL A 131 -6.16 12.52 -16.28
N ASN A 132 -5.89 13.71 -15.74
CA ASN A 132 -6.32 14.99 -16.31
C ASN A 132 -5.34 15.57 -17.34
N SER A 133 -4.14 15.00 -17.47
CA SER A 133 -3.13 15.46 -18.42
C SER A 133 -3.26 14.81 -19.80
N GLU A 134 -4.18 13.84 -19.95
CA GLU A 134 -4.58 13.24 -21.24
C GLU A 134 -5.84 13.88 -21.83
#